data_AF-N4WYD8-F1
#
_entry.id   AF-N4WYD8-F1
#
_cell.length_a   1.000
_cell.length_b   1.000
_cell.length_c   1.000
_cell.angle_alpha   90.00
_cell.angle_beta   90.00
_cell.angle_gamma   90.00
#
_symmetry.space_group_name_H-M   'P 1'
#
loop_
_entity.id
_entity.type
_entity.pdbx_description
1 polymer ?
#
loop_
_entity_poly.entity_id
_entity_poly.type
_entity_poly.pdbx_seq_one_letter_code
_entity_poly.pdbx_strand_id
1 'polypeptide(L)'
;MWEATIIDKKKKIVGLKWSGNVKKEEVHQANEKLEQLIHQLNTSSFNLLVELENLMAFSKETQAEIVEQQKWILEKGMNQAAVIADKATTKMQLKRTAKTSNHQNEHHFDNYDEALAFLQNN
;
A
#
# COMPACT_ATOMS: atom_id res chain seq x y z
N MET A 1 -3.96 7.21 11.12
CA MET A 1 -2.50 7.21 11.34
C MET A 1 -1.85 6.41 10.22
N TRP A 2 -0.66 6.85 9.79
CA TRP A 2 0.06 6.24 8.70
C TRP A 2 1.57 6.23 8.96
N GLU A 3 2.28 5.28 8.34
CA GLU A 3 3.74 5.22 8.32
C GLU A 3 4.21 4.75 6.93
N ALA A 4 5.31 5.32 6.43
CA ALA A 4 5.94 4.84 5.21
C ALA A 4 7.47 4.80 5.38
N THR A 5 8.09 3.70 4.95
CA THR A 5 9.52 3.44 5.15
C THR A 5 10.13 2.62 4.00
N ILE A 6 11.46 2.63 3.87
CA ILE A 6 12.15 1.68 2.99
C ILE A 6 12.45 0.44 3.81
N ILE A 7 11.87 -0.70 3.41
CA ILE A 7 12.08 -1.99 4.08
C ILE A 7 13.37 -2.64 3.55
N ASP A 8 13.57 -2.63 2.24
CA ASP A 8 14.75 -3.25 1.61
C ASP A 8 15.22 -2.42 0.40
N LYS A 9 16.39 -1.79 0.52
CA LYS A 9 16.99 -0.99 -0.56
C LYS A 9 17.49 -1.82 -1.73
N LYS A 10 17.91 -3.06 -1.50
CA LYS A 10 18.47 -3.95 -2.53
C LYS A 10 17.34 -4.53 -3.36
N LYS A 11 16.25 -4.95 -2.71
CA LYS A 11 15.04 -5.49 -3.33
C LYS A 11 14.02 -4.41 -3.73
N LYS A 12 14.31 -3.14 -3.46
CA LYS A 12 13.46 -1.99 -3.80
C LYS A 12 12.07 -2.11 -3.17
N ILE A 13 12.02 -2.53 -1.91
CA ILE A 13 10.77 -2.72 -1.16
C ILE A 13 10.50 -1.49 -0.30
N VAL A 14 9.33 -0.88 -0.51
CA VAL A 14 8.79 0.21 0.31
C VAL A 14 7.65 -0.34 1.16
N GLY A 15 7.57 0.09 2.42
CA GLY A 15 6.49 -0.23 3.34
C GLY A 15 5.51 0.93 3.48
N LEU A 16 4.23 0.60 3.57
CA LEU A 16 3.14 1.53 3.86
C LEU A 16 2.20 0.90 4.89
N LYS A 17 2.03 1.56 6.04
CA LYS A 17 1.13 1.11 7.09
C LYS A 17 -0.01 2.09 7.28
N TRP A 18 -1.23 1.58 7.37
CA TRP A 18 -2.44 2.32 7.68
C TRP A 18 -3.08 1.79 8.95
N SER A 19 -3.46 2.69 9.85
CA SER A 19 -4.20 2.31 11.05
C SER A 19 -5.23 3.33 11.52
N GLY A 20 -6.26 2.80 12.19
CA GLY A 20 -7.35 3.57 12.78
C GLY A 20 -8.24 4.26 11.75
N ASN A 21 -8.63 5.50 12.04
CA ASN A 21 -9.43 6.32 11.14
C ASN A 21 -8.52 7.13 10.21
N VAL A 22 -8.52 6.80 8.92
CA VAL A 22 -7.69 7.47 7.91
C VAL A 22 -8.48 8.59 7.24
N LYS A 23 -7.90 9.79 7.25
CA LYS A 23 -8.44 10.99 6.59
C LYS A 23 -7.79 11.21 5.22
N LYS A 24 -8.46 11.95 4.35
CA LYS A 24 -7.94 12.29 3.02
C LYS A 24 -6.57 13.00 3.08
N GLU A 25 -6.38 13.88 4.06
CA GLU A 25 -5.11 14.61 4.24
C GLU A 25 -3.97 13.66 4.61
N GLU A 26 -4.26 12.59 5.36
CA GLU A 26 -3.25 11.56 5.68
C GLU A 26 -2.85 10.76 4.44
N VAL A 27 -3.79 10.53 3.50
CA VAL A 27 -3.49 9.89 2.21
C VAL A 27 -2.51 10.74 1.40
N HIS A 28 -2.74 12.05 1.35
CA HIS A 28 -1.84 12.98 0.64
C HIS A 28 -0.45 13.02 1.27
N GLN A 29 -0.37 13.12 2.59
CA GLN A 29 0.91 13.11 3.32
C GLN A 29 1.68 11.81 3.10
N ALA A 30 0.99 10.67 3.10
CA ALA A 30 1.61 9.38 2.81
C ALA A 30 2.11 9.31 1.36
N ASN A 31 1.38 9.86 0.39
CA ASN A 31 1.82 9.92 -1.01
C ASN A 31 3.10 10.73 -1.18
N GLU A 32 3.17 11.92 -0.59
CA GLU A 32 4.38 12.75 -0.61
C GLU A 32 5.57 11.99 -0.01
N LYS A 33 5.35 11.29 1.11
CA LYS A 33 6.40 10.49 1.74
C LYS A 33 6.82 9.32 0.87
N LEU A 34 5.87 8.58 0.30
CA LEU A 34 6.16 7.47 -0.61
C LEU A 34 6.97 7.93 -1.81
N GLU A 35 6.63 9.07 -2.41
CA GLU A 35 7.38 9.65 -3.53
C GLU A 35 8.84 9.91 -3.16
N GLN A 36 9.08 10.50 -1.99
CA GLN A 36 10.45 10.70 -1.48
C GLN A 36 11.21 9.38 -1.32
N LEU A 37 10.56 8.34 -0.80
CA LEU A 37 11.19 7.03 -0.60
C LEU A 37 11.51 6.35 -1.94
N ILE A 38 10.59 6.43 -2.92
CA ILE A 38 10.80 5.89 -4.27
C ILE A 38 11.97 6.61 -4.94
N HIS A 39 12.06 7.94 -4.84
CA HIS A 39 13.21 8.69 -5.34
C HIS A 39 14.53 8.29 -4.64
N GLN A 40 14.51 8.06 -3.33
CA GLN A 40 15.69 7.59 -2.59
C GLN A 40 16.17 6.21 -3.02
N LEU A 41 15.28 5.36 -3.54
CA LEU A 41 15.64 4.05 -4.08
C LEU A 41 16.36 4.14 -5.43
N ASN A 42 16.30 5.30 -6.11
CA ASN A 42 16.86 5.55 -7.44
C ASN A 42 16.49 4.43 -8.43
N THR A 43 15.20 4.16 -8.55
CA THR A 43 14.66 3.04 -9.33
C THR A 43 13.45 3.48 -10.14
N SER A 44 13.23 2.85 -11.30
CA SER A 44 12.02 3.00 -12.11
C SER A 44 10.93 1.98 -11.73
N SER A 45 11.24 1.02 -10.86
CA SER A 45 10.28 0.03 -10.36
C SER A 45 10.56 -0.37 -8.93
N PHE A 46 9.50 -0.64 -8.16
CA PHE A 46 9.58 -0.98 -6.74
C PHE A 46 8.47 -1.96 -6.35
N ASN A 47 8.67 -2.63 -5.22
CA ASN A 47 7.69 -3.52 -4.59
C ASN A 47 7.10 -2.81 -3.36
N LEU A 48 5.83 -3.04 -3.08
CA LEU A 48 5.11 -2.40 -1.99
C LEU A 48 4.62 -3.42 -0.97
N LEU A 49 4.97 -3.25 0.30
CA LEU A 49 4.37 -3.98 1.41
C LEU A 49 3.36 -3.06 2.10
N VAL A 50 2.11 -3.49 2.18
CA VAL A 50 1.03 -2.71 2.78
C VAL A 50 0.51 -3.42 4.03
N GLU A 51 0.53 -2.73 5.16
CA GLU A 51 -0.05 -3.21 6.42
C GLU A 51 -1.29 -2.42 6.77
N LEU A 52 -2.41 -3.13 6.94
CA LEU A 52 -3.68 -2.55 7.35
C LEU A 52 -4.06 -3.08 8.72
N GLU A 53 -3.97 -2.21 9.72
CA GLU A 53 -4.17 -2.57 11.12
C GLU A 53 -5.29 -1.74 11.74
N ASN A 54 -6.31 -2.39 12.29
CA ASN A 54 -7.40 -1.74 13.01
C ASN A 54 -8.07 -0.60 12.23
N LEU A 55 -8.17 -0.75 10.89
CA LEU A 55 -8.79 0.24 10.04
C LEU A 55 -10.27 0.43 10.37
N MET A 56 -10.68 1.68 10.52
CA MET A 56 -12.08 2.08 10.50
C MET A 56 -12.56 2.22 9.05
N ALA A 57 -13.87 2.16 8.86
CA ALA A 57 -14.45 2.35 7.53
C ALA A 57 -14.09 3.74 6.97
N PHE A 58 -13.54 3.75 5.77
CA PHE A 58 -13.19 4.99 5.10
C PHE A 58 -14.43 5.83 4.76
N SER A 59 -14.33 7.14 4.98
CA SER A 59 -15.31 8.10 4.44
C SER A 59 -15.33 8.06 2.90
N LYS A 60 -16.40 8.56 2.27
CA LYS A 60 -16.48 8.61 0.79
C LYS A 60 -15.33 9.43 0.18
N GLU A 61 -14.93 10.51 0.83
CA GLU A 61 -13.80 11.34 0.40
C GLU A 61 -12.48 10.58 0.52
N THR A 62 -12.23 9.93 1.68
CA THR A 62 -11.03 9.09 1.86
C THR A 62 -10.98 7.96 0.83
N GLN A 63 -12.10 7.32 0.53
CA GLN A 63 -12.16 6.24 -0.47
C GLN A 63 -11.72 6.72 -1.85
N ALA A 64 -12.15 7.92 -2.27
CA ALA A 64 -11.73 8.48 -3.55
C ALA A 64 -10.20 8.70 -3.59
N GLU A 65 -9.63 9.26 -2.52
CA GLU A 65 -8.17 9.45 -2.45
C GLU A 65 -7.38 8.15 -2.42
N ILE A 66 -7.88 7.11 -1.74
CA ILE A 66 -7.25 5.78 -1.76
C ILE A 66 -7.27 5.18 -3.17
N VAL A 67 -8.36 5.36 -3.92
CA VAL A 67 -8.44 4.90 -5.32
C VAL A 67 -7.44 5.65 -6.21
N GLU A 68 -7.31 6.96 -6.05
CA GLU A 68 -6.31 7.74 -6.80
C GLU A 68 -4.88 7.39 -6.39
N GLN A 69 -4.62 7.15 -5.10
CA GLN A 69 -3.34 6.63 -4.62
C GLN A 69 -2.97 5.30 -5.29
N GLN A 70 -3.91 4.35 -5.41
CA GLN A 70 -3.64 3.07 -6.07
C GLN A 70 -3.22 3.25 -7.53
N LYS A 71 -3.90 4.12 -8.28
CA LYS A 71 -3.54 4.44 -9.67
C LYS A 71 -2.16 5.09 -9.74
N TRP A 72 -1.92 6.09 -8.90
CA TRP A 72 -0.64 6.81 -8.84
C TRP A 72 0.53 5.88 -8.52
N ILE A 73 0.37 4.95 -7.58
CA ILE A 73 1.41 3.97 -7.22
C ILE A 73 1.76 3.06 -8.41
N LEU A 74 0.76 2.63 -9.20
CA LEU A 74 1.01 1.88 -10.44
C LEU A 74 1.78 2.71 -11.47
N GLU A 75 1.36 3.97 -11.68
CA GLU A 75 2.04 4.89 -12.61
C GLU A 75 3.49 5.16 -12.21
N LYS A 76 3.80 5.14 -10.90
CA LYS A 76 5.17 5.26 -10.37
C LYS A 76 6.02 4.00 -10.55
N GLY A 77 5.47 2.92 -11.11
CA GLY A 77 6.22 1.71 -11.45
C GLY A 77 6.16 0.62 -10.38
N MET A 78 5.11 0.59 -9.56
CA MET A 78 4.89 -0.53 -8.64
C MET A 78 4.78 -1.84 -9.43
N ASN A 79 5.65 -2.79 -9.11
CA ASN A 79 5.67 -4.11 -9.72
C ASN A 79 4.66 -5.04 -9.03
N GLN A 80 4.79 -5.21 -7.72
CA GLN A 80 3.93 -6.06 -6.90
C GLN A 80 3.59 -5.41 -5.56
N ALA A 81 2.40 -5.72 -5.04
CA ALA A 81 1.96 -5.35 -3.71
C ALA A 81 1.70 -6.59 -2.85
N ALA A 82 2.27 -6.65 -1.65
CA ALA A 82 1.93 -7.62 -0.63
C ALA A 82 1.13 -6.94 0.48
N VAL A 83 -0.12 -7.35 0.68
CA VAL A 83 -1.08 -6.68 1.56
C VAL A 83 -1.44 -7.56 2.75
N ILE A 84 -1.20 -7.05 3.95
CA ILE A 84 -1.58 -7.69 5.20
C ILE A 84 -2.80 -6.97 5.74
N ALA A 85 -3.90 -7.70 5.94
CA ALA A 85 -5.15 -7.15 6.43
C ALA A 85 -5.69 -7.99 7.59
N ASP A 86 -5.74 -7.37 8.77
CA ASP A 86 -6.09 -8.00 10.05
C ASP A 86 -7.53 -8.53 10.13
N LYS A 87 -8.46 -7.90 9.41
CA LYS A 87 -9.90 -8.15 9.51
C LYS A 87 -10.54 -8.45 8.16
N ALA A 88 -11.47 -9.40 8.16
CA ALA A 88 -12.29 -9.75 6.99
C ALA A 88 -13.05 -8.53 6.40
N THR A 89 -13.41 -7.56 7.24
CA THR A 89 -14.04 -6.29 6.84
C THR A 89 -13.10 -5.40 6.03
N THR A 90 -11.81 -5.36 6.38
CA THR A 90 -10.76 -4.65 5.66
C THR A 90 -10.52 -5.29 4.29
N LYS A 91 -10.44 -6.62 4.24
CA LYS A 91 -10.37 -7.40 2.98
C LYS A 91 -11.59 -7.14 2.08
N MET A 92 -12.79 -6.96 2.65
CA MET A 92 -14.02 -6.66 1.90
C MET A 92 -14.08 -5.22 1.37
N GLN A 93 -13.53 -4.23 2.09
CA GLN A 93 -13.44 -2.85 1.61
C GLN A 93 -12.41 -2.70 0.48
N LEU A 94 -11.25 -3.35 0.61
CA LEU A 94 -10.23 -3.37 -0.45
C LEU A 94 -10.74 -4.03 -1.73
N LYS A 95 -11.47 -5.15 -1.64
CA LYS A 95 -12.07 -5.80 -2.81
C LYS A 95 -13.05 -4.89 -3.57
N ARG A 96 -13.69 -3.94 -2.89
CA ARG A 96 -14.59 -2.97 -3.53
C ARG A 96 -13.84 -1.86 -4.26
N THR A 97 -12.66 -1.45 -3.77
CA THR A 97 -11.82 -0.42 -4.42
C THR A 97 -10.93 -1.02 -5.51
N ALA A 98 -10.33 -2.19 -5.28
CA ALA A 98 -9.45 -2.90 -6.21
C ALA A 98 -10.13 -3.32 -7.53
N LYS A 99 -11.45 -3.59 -7.49
CA LYS A 99 -12.25 -3.90 -8.70
C LYS A 99 -12.31 -2.73 -9.70
N THR A 100 -11.89 -1.54 -9.27
CA THR A 100 -11.89 -0.30 -10.07
C THR A 100 -10.51 0.07 -10.61
N SER A 101 -9.42 -0.49 -10.05
CA SER A 101 -8.03 -0.11 -10.38
C SER A 101 -7.28 -1.13 -11.25
N ASN A 102 -7.90 -2.26 -11.62
CA ASN A 102 -7.30 -3.33 -12.44
C ASN A 102 -5.95 -3.86 -11.86
N HIS A 103 -5.80 -3.80 -10.53
CA HIS A 103 -4.63 -4.25 -9.77
C HIS A 103 -4.48 -5.79 -9.87
N GLN A 104 -3.75 -6.29 -10.86
CA GLN A 104 -3.50 -7.74 -11.02
C GLN A 104 -2.34 -8.27 -10.17
N ASN A 105 -1.48 -7.39 -9.64
CA ASN A 105 -0.25 -7.75 -8.93
C ASN A 105 -0.34 -7.53 -7.42
N GLU A 106 -1.55 -7.55 -6.86
CA GLU A 106 -1.81 -7.45 -5.42
C GLU A 106 -2.01 -8.85 -4.82
N HIS A 107 -1.23 -9.17 -3.79
CA HIS A 107 -1.22 -10.46 -3.11
C HIS A 107 -1.53 -10.25 -1.63
N HIS A 108 -2.46 -11.03 -1.09
CA HIS A 108 -2.89 -10.89 0.31
C HIS A 108 -2.25 -11.94 1.19
N PHE A 109 -1.78 -11.51 2.35
CA PHE A 109 -1.12 -12.36 3.35
C PHE A 109 -1.77 -12.18 4.72
N ASP A 110 -1.58 -13.17 5.59
CA ASP A 110 -2.10 -13.13 6.95
C ASP A 110 -1.06 -12.59 7.95
N ASN A 111 0.23 -12.59 7.59
CA ASN A 111 1.29 -12.05 8.43
C ASN A 111 2.40 -11.35 7.64
N TYR A 112 3.19 -10.56 8.37
CA TYR A 112 4.27 -9.73 7.82
C TYR A 112 5.40 -10.55 7.20
N ASP A 113 5.82 -11.63 7.88
CA ASP A 113 6.99 -12.42 7.45
C ASP A 113 6.74 -13.09 6.10
N GLU A 114 5.55 -13.65 5.89
CA GLU A 114 5.15 -14.24 4.60
C GLU A 114 5.06 -13.19 3.49
N ALA A 115 4.46 -12.03 3.77
CA ALA A 115 4.34 -10.94 2.82
C ALA A 115 5.72 -10.41 2.38
N LEU A 116 6.61 -10.22 3.34
CA LEU A 116 7.96 -9.75 3.07
C LEU A 116 8.77 -10.81 2.31
N ALA A 117 8.70 -12.08 2.74
CA ALA A 117 9.38 -13.17 2.05
C ALA A 117 8.93 -13.29 0.59
N PHE A 118 7.63 -13.11 0.31
CA PHE A 118 7.12 -13.08 -1.06
C PHE A 118 7.77 -11.98 -1.90
N LEU A 119 7.86 -10.75 -1.38
CA LEU A 119 8.46 -9.62 -2.11
C LEU A 119 9.98 -9.72 -2.24
N GLN A 120 10.65 -10.43 -1.34
CA GLN A 120 12.10 -10.62 -1.41
C GLN A 120 12.50 -11.74 -2.38
N ASN A 121 11.63 -12.71 -2.61
CA ASN A 121 11.90 -13.88 -3.44
C ASN A 121 11.44 -13.74 -4.90
N ASN A 122 10.66 -12.71 -5.21
CA ASN A 122 10.28 -12.32 -6.58
C ASN A 122 10.98 -11.02 -7.01
#